data_AF-A0AAU9UCJ0-F1
#
_entry.id   AF-A0AAU9UCJ0-F1
#
_cell.length_a   1.000
_cell.length_b   1.000
_cell.length_c   1.000
_cell.angle_alpha   90.00
_cell.angle_beta   90.00
_cell.angle_gamma   90.00
#
_symmetry.space_group_name_H-M   'P 1'
#
loop_
_entity.id
_entity.type
_entity.pdbx_description
1 polymer ?
#
loop_
_entity_poly.entity_id
_entity_poly.type
_entity_poly.pdbx_seq_one_letter_code
_entity_poly.pdbx_strand_id
1 'polypeptide(L)' 'MLYYQKALVITSIDEFRRPLEKVSTTQSATLAATGFVWTRYCLVIRPINYSLSLCNFALGMANGIQCFRAYNFQRRLKQL' A
#
# COMPACT_ATOMS: atom_id res chain seq x y z
N MET A 1 -16.10 15.46 8.92
CA MET A 1 -14.92 15.23 8.05
C MET A 1 -13.66 14.75 8.81
N LEU A 2 -13.70 14.46 10.13
CA LEU A 2 -12.53 14.03 10.92
C LEU A 2 -12.46 12.51 11.20
N TYR A 3 -13.48 11.74 10.84
CA TYR A 3 -13.57 10.31 11.16
C TYR A 3 -12.83 9.38 10.16
N TYR A 4 -12.60 9.81 8.92
CA TYR A 4 -12.04 8.94 7.87
C TYR A 4 -10.54 8.65 8.03
N GLN A 5 -9.74 9.62 8.49
CA GLN A 5 -8.29 9.40 8.69
C GLN A 5 -8.02 8.31 9.74
N LYS A 6 -8.85 8.22 10.79
CA LYS A 6 -8.65 7.26 11.88
C LYS A 6 -9.06 5.85 11.49
N ALA A 7 -10.13 5.69 10.68
CA ALA A 7 -10.52 4.41 10.14
C ALA A 7 -9.40 3.79 9.27
N LEU A 8 -8.66 4.61 8.53
CA LEU A 8 -7.61 4.12 7.64
C LEU A 8 -6.43 3.48 8.36
N VAL A 9 -6.00 4.06 9.48
CA VAL A 9 -4.92 3.49 10.30
C VAL A 9 -5.33 2.11 10.81
N ILE A 10 -6.60 1.94 11.18
CA ILE A 10 -7.14 0.67 11.66
C ILE A 10 -7.20 -0.36 10.51
N THR A 11 -7.61 0.06 9.31
CA THR A 11 -7.65 -0.82 8.12
C THR A 11 -6.25 -1.26 7.67
N SER A 12 -5.24 -0.39 7.72
CA SER A 12 -3.86 -0.77 7.38
C SER A 12 -3.29 -1.83 8.33
N ILE A 13 -3.66 -1.77 9.62
CA ILE A 13 -3.20 -2.76 10.61
C ILE A 13 -3.80 -4.16 10.32
N ASP A 14 -5.05 -4.22 9.86
CA ASP A 14 -5.72 -5.48 9.53
C ASP A 14 -5.14 -6.15 8.26
N GLU A 15 -4.66 -5.35 7.30
CA GLU A 15 -4.02 -5.87 6.08
C GLU A 15 -2.73 -6.68 6.37
N PHE A 16 -2.01 -6.36 7.45
CA PHE A 16 -0.80 -7.09 7.86
C PHE A 16 -1.09 -8.50 8.39
N ARG A 17 -2.35 -8.83 8.71
CA ARG A 17 -2.76 -10.19 9.13
C ARG A 17 -2.98 -11.15 7.97
N ARG A 18 -3.02 -10.69 6.72
CA ARG A 18 -3.25 -11.58 5.57
C ARG A 18 -1.97 -12.36 5.20
N PRO A 19 -2.06 -13.70 5.04
CA PRO A 19 -0.92 -14.56 4.78
C PRO A 19 -0.29 -14.25 3.42
N LEU A 20 1.03 -14.03 3.41
CA LEU A 20 1.83 -13.59 2.26
C LEU A 20 1.94 -14.62 1.13
N GLU A 21 1.59 -15.88 1.37
CA GLU A 21 1.79 -17.00 0.44
C GLU A 21 0.86 -17.00 -0.79
N LYS A 22 -0.24 -16.22 -0.77
CA LYS A 22 -1.17 -16.12 -1.93
C LYS A 22 -1.08 -14.81 -2.70
N VAL A 23 -0.17 -13.92 -2.31
CA VAL A 23 -0.08 -12.57 -2.89
C VAL A 23 0.93 -12.58 -4.03
N SER A 24 0.45 -12.35 -5.26
CA SER A 24 1.31 -12.19 -6.42
C SER A 24 2.19 -10.95 -6.24
N THR A 25 3.50 -11.16 -6.07
CA THR A 25 4.51 -10.11 -5.84
C THR A 25 4.40 -8.97 -6.86
N THR A 26 4.11 -9.31 -8.11
CA THR A 26 3.93 -8.36 -9.21
C THR A 26 2.65 -7.53 -9.05
N GLN A 27 1.55 -8.10 -8.55
CA GLN A 27 0.31 -7.35 -8.32
C GLN A 27 0.46 -6.37 -7.17
N SER A 28 1.09 -6.76 -6.06
CA SER A 28 1.39 -5.83 -4.96
C SER A 28 2.36 -4.75 -5.38
N ALA A 29 3.35 -5.04 -6.22
CA ALA A 29 4.22 -4.02 -6.79
C ALA A 29 3.44 -2.99 -7.62
N THR A 30 2.53 -3.45 -8.48
CA THR A 30 1.65 -2.57 -9.29
C THR A 30 0.73 -1.74 -8.40
N LEU A 31 0.10 -2.34 -7.38
CA LEU A 31 -0.77 -1.64 -6.42
C LEU A 31 0.02 -0.62 -5.57
N ALA A 32 1.27 -0.93 -5.22
CA ALA A 32 2.14 0.01 -4.55
C ALA A 32 2.43 1.22 -5.46
N ALA A 33 2.83 0.97 -6.71
CA ALA A 33 3.13 2.01 -7.69
C ALA A 33 1.93 2.90 -7.99
N THR A 34 0.74 2.32 -8.18
CA THR A 34 -0.48 3.10 -8.41
C THR A 34 -0.83 3.95 -7.19
N GLY A 35 -0.71 3.42 -5.97
CA GLY A 35 -0.91 4.20 -4.74
C GLY A 35 -0.03 5.45 -4.66
N PHE A 36 1.25 5.35 -5.01
CA PHE A 36 2.15 6.52 -5.01
C PHE A 36 1.82 7.53 -6.12
N VAL A 37 1.47 7.06 -7.33
CA VAL A 37 1.08 7.94 -8.44
C VAL A 37 -0.19 8.71 -8.10
N TRP A 38 -1.20 8.03 -7.56
CA TRP A 38 -2.46 8.66 -7.14
C TRP A 38 -2.27 9.63 -5.98
N THR A 39 -1.35 9.32 -5.05
CA THR A 39 -0.99 10.25 -3.96
C THR A 39 -0.55 11.61 -4.51
N ARG A 40 0.32 11.62 -5.55
CA ARG A 40 0.80 12.85 -6.20
C ARG A 40 -0.32 13.54 -6.97
N TYR A 41 -1.12 12.79 -7.72
CA TYR A 41 -2.24 13.36 -8.48
C TYR A 41 -3.25 14.09 -7.57
N CYS A 42 -3.62 13.51 -6.42
CA CYS A 42 -4.54 14.14 -5.48
C CYS A 42 -4.01 15.42 -4.81
N LEU A 43 -2.69 15.62 -4.79
CA LEU A 43 -2.04 16.84 -4.28
C LEU A 43 -1.89 17.93 -5.36
N VAL A 44 -1.85 17.53 -6.64
CA VAL A 44 -1.73 18.46 -7.78
C VAL A 44 -3.09 19.07 -8.15
N ILE A 45 -4.17 18.31 -8.02
CA ILE A 45 -5.53 18.80 -8.32
C ILE A 45 -5.94 19.84 -7.26
N ARG A 46 -6.37 21.03 -7.72
CA ARG A 46 -6.97 22.06 -6.86
C ARG A 46 -8.50 22.06 -6.97
N PRO A 47 -9.24 22.10 -5.84
CA PRO A 47 -8.76 22.11 -4.45
C PRO A 47 -8.21 20.74 -3.98
N ILE A 48 -7.20 20.78 -3.10
CA ILE A 48 -6.45 19.60 -2.66
C ILE A 48 -7.34 18.68 -1.79
N ASN A 49 -7.40 17.39 -2.13
CA ASN A 49 -8.13 16.40 -1.34
C ASN A 49 -7.19 15.53 -0.50
N TYR A 50 -6.93 16.00 0.72
CA TYR A 50 -6.03 15.34 1.68
C TYR A 50 -6.49 13.93 2.08
N SER A 51 -7.81 13.70 2.19
CA SER A 51 -8.35 12.39 2.53
C SER A 51 -7.99 11.35 1.46
N LEU A 52 -8.21 11.67 0.17
CA LEU A 52 -7.88 10.77 -0.93
C LEU A 52 -6.36 10.55 -1.07
N SER A 53 -5.58 11.61 -0.88
CA SER A 53 -4.10 11.53 -0.93
C SER A 53 -3.55 10.59 0.14
N LEU A 54 -4.03 10.73 1.39
CA LEU A 54 -3.58 9.87 2.49
C LEU A 54 -3.97 8.40 2.27
N CYS A 55 -5.15 8.14 1.72
CA CYS A 55 -5.59 6.77 1.38
C CYS A 55 -4.67 6.10 0.37
N ASN A 56 -4.38 6.80 -0.73
CA ASN A 56 -3.52 6.28 -1.78
C ASN A 56 -2.08 6.09 -1.30
N PHE A 57 -1.61 6.98 -0.41
CA PHE A 57 -0.28 6.86 0.19
C PHE A 57 -0.19 5.65 1.12
N ALA A 58 -1.18 5.45 2.00
CA ALA A 58 -1.24 4.31 2.90
C ALA A 58 -1.33 2.98 2.12
N LEU A 59 -2.14 2.94 1.06
CA LEU A 59 -2.24 1.78 0.17
C LEU A 59 -0.89 1.49 -0.50
N GLY A 60 -0.23 2.53 -1.02
CA GLY A 60 1.09 2.44 -1.64
C GLY A 60 2.15 1.87 -0.68
N MET A 61 2.15 2.37 0.55
CA MET A 61 3.09 1.95 1.60
C MET A 61 2.81 0.52 2.09
N ALA A 62 1.55 0.16 2.35
CA ALA A 62 1.18 -1.18 2.79
C ALA A 62 1.53 -2.25 1.74
N ASN A 63 1.20 -1.99 0.47
CA ASN A 63 1.55 -2.89 -0.64
C ASN A 63 3.07 -2.94 -0.89
N GLY A 64 3.78 -1.83 -0.70
CA GLY A 64 5.25 -1.79 -0.77
C GLY A 64 5.91 -2.67 0.29
N ILE A 65 5.44 -2.61 1.54
CA ILE A 65 5.95 -3.46 2.63
C ILE A 65 5.65 -4.94 2.35
N GLN A 66 4.44 -5.25 1.88
CA GLN A 66 4.09 -6.63 1.48
C GLN A 66 4.95 -7.13 0.33
N CYS A 67 5.16 -6.32 -0.71
CA CYS A 67 6.03 -6.64 -1.84
C CYS A 67 7.48 -6.86 -1.40
N PHE A 68 8.01 -6.02 -0.52
CA PHE A 68 9.38 -6.16 0.01
C PHE A 68 9.55 -7.47 0.81
N ARG A 69 8.58 -7.79 1.67
CA ARG A 69 8.58 -9.05 2.43
C ARG A 69 8.50 -10.27 1.50
N ALA A 70 7.62 -10.24 0.50
CA ALA A 70 7.47 -11.32 -0.48
C ALA A 70 8.72 -11.48 -1.37
N TYR A 71 9.34 -10.38 -1.77
CA TYR A 71 10.61 -10.39 -2.49
C TYR A 71 11.73 -11.04 -1.67
N ASN A 72 11.83 -10.70 -0.38
CA ASN A 72 12.83 -11.30 0.51
C ASN A 72 12.60 -12.80 0.72
N PHE A 73 11.32 -13.24 0.80
CA PHE A 73 10.95 -14.65 0.86
C PHE A 73 11.36 -15.42 -0.41
N GLN A 74 11.11 -14.87 -1.60
CA GLN A 74 11.54 -15.50 -2.86
C GLN A 74 13.06 -15.55 -3.01
N ARG A 75 13.79 -14.52 -2.56
CA ARG A 75 15.26 -14.55 -2.56
C ARG A 75 15.80 -15.67 -1.68
N ARG A 76 15.17 -15.92 -0.53
CA ARG A 76 15.58 -17.00 0.39
C ARG A 76 15.28 -18.39 -0.16
N LEU A 77 14.16 -18.57 -0.87
CA LEU A 77 13.83 -19.81 -1.58
C LEU A 77 14.81 -20.15 -2.71
N LYS A 78 15.35 -19.16 -3.43
CA LYS A 78 16.35 -19.39 -4.50
C LYS A 78 17.76 -19.72 -3.99
N GLN A 79 18.03 -19.56 -2.70
CA GLN A 79 19.33 -19.83 -2.09
C GLN A 79 19.44 -21.25 -1.49
N LEU A 80 18.32 -21.99 -1.44
CA LEU A 80 18.27 -23.43 -1.17
C LEU A 80 18.25 -24.20 -2.50
#